data_AF-A0A7L5BCT3-F1
#
_entry.id   AF-A0A7L5BCT3-F1
#
_cell.length_a   1.000
_cell.length_b   1.000
_cell.length_c   1.000
_cell.angle_alpha   90.00
_cell.angle_beta   90.00
_cell.angle_gamma   90.00
#
_symmetry.space_group_name_H-M   'P 1'
#
loop_
_entity.id
_entity.type
_entity.pdbx_description
1 polymer ?
#
loop_
_entity_poly.entity_id
_entity_poly.type
_entity_poly.pdbx_seq_one_letter_code
_entity_poly.pdbx_strand_id
1 'polypeptide(L)'
;MGLPRVSPSYFARIRLLAAAMAVIVCGLCLRRFGYDVGLPFVAVKYGGSVLWGAMIYLLLAAFFPSRWHGYEVHIAILTVVLVELVRLVHFPALDAFRATTAGALLLGRVFSLWNIVCYVAGIGAAAIMAARVWRASPSSST
;
A
#
# COMPACT_ATOMS: atom_id res chain seq x y z
N MET A 1 -19.47 14.86 31.37
CA MET A 1 -18.98 14.87 29.98
C MET A 1 -17.94 13.76 29.85
N GLY A 2 -18.40 12.52 29.58
CA GLY A 2 -17.51 11.37 29.50
C GLY A 2 -16.73 11.42 28.20
N LEU A 3 -15.39 11.46 28.28
CA LEU A 3 -14.55 11.34 27.09
C LEU A 3 -14.96 10.07 26.34
N PRO A 4 -15.18 10.12 25.01
CA PRO A 4 -15.51 8.93 24.25
C PRO A 4 -14.40 7.90 24.48
N ARG A 5 -14.76 6.72 25.02
CA ARG A 5 -13.82 5.62 25.23
C ARG A 5 -13.36 5.15 23.87
N VAL A 6 -12.22 5.67 23.44
CA VAL A 6 -11.56 5.34 22.20
C VAL A 6 -11.17 3.86 22.29
N SER A 7 -11.77 3.01 21.46
CA SER A 7 -11.51 1.56 21.52
C SER A 7 -10.05 1.26 21.16
N PRO A 8 -9.43 0.21 21.71
CA PRO A 8 -8.05 -0.19 21.38
C PRO A 8 -7.80 -0.34 19.87
N SER A 9 -8.83 -0.74 19.12
CA SER A 9 -8.84 -0.84 17.66
C SER A 9 -8.65 0.50 16.93
N TYR A 10 -9.03 1.63 17.53
CA TYR A 10 -8.86 2.95 16.92
C TYR A 10 -7.39 3.39 16.93
N PHE A 11 -6.65 3.16 18.02
CA PHE A 11 -5.22 3.47 18.08
C PHE A 11 -4.40 2.61 17.09
N ALA A 12 -4.75 1.33 16.96
CA ALA A 12 -4.14 0.46 15.95
C ALA A 12 -4.39 0.99 14.52
N ARG A 13 -5.62 1.45 14.23
CA ARG A 13 -5.95 2.06 12.93
C ARG A 13 -5.16 3.34 12.66
N ILE A 14 -5.04 4.24 13.64
CA ILE A 14 -4.21 5.45 13.51
C ILE A 14 -2.77 5.07 13.18
N ARG A 15 -2.20 4.08 13.87
CA ARG A 15 -0.84 3.61 13.61
C ARG A 15 -0.67 3.07 12.19
N LEU A 16 -1.65 2.32 11.68
CA LEU A 16 -1.63 1.80 10.31
C LEU A 16 -1.75 2.93 9.28
N LEU A 17 -2.63 3.92 9.51
CA LEU A 17 -2.76 5.09 8.64
C LEU A 17 -1.49 5.95 8.64
N ALA A 18 -0.88 6.15 9.82
CA ALA A 18 0.39 6.85 9.94
C ALA A 18 1.51 6.10 9.19
N ALA A 19 1.55 4.77 9.29
CA ALA A 19 2.47 3.95 8.52
C ALA A 19 2.21 4.06 7.00
N ALA A 20 0.95 4.06 6.57
CA ALA A 20 0.59 4.24 5.16
C ALA A 20 1.05 5.61 4.65
N MET A 21 0.85 6.68 5.44
CA MET A 21 1.32 8.02 5.11
C MET A 21 2.85 8.07 4.99
N ALA A 22 3.57 7.45 5.92
CA ALA A 22 5.03 7.35 5.86
C ALA A 22 5.48 6.62 4.58
N VAL A 23 4.82 5.51 4.22
CA VAL A 23 5.11 4.77 2.99
C VAL A 23 4.84 5.61 1.74
N ILE A 24 3.77 6.40 1.72
CA ILE A 24 3.45 7.32 0.61
C ILE A 24 4.57 8.36 0.46
N VAL A 25 4.95 9.03 1.56
CA VAL A 25 6.01 10.05 1.54
C VAL A 25 7.34 9.43 1.08
N CYS A 26 7.73 8.28 1.63
CA CYS A 26 8.92 7.55 1.20
C CYS A 26 8.87 7.17 -0.28
N GLY A 27 7.72 6.70 -0.78
CA GLY A 27 7.55 6.34 -2.18
C GLY A 27 7.64 7.54 -3.13
N LEU A 28 7.06 8.68 -2.73
CA LEU A 28 7.18 9.94 -3.47
C LEU A 28 8.61 10.46 -3.46
N CYS A 29 9.27 10.49 -2.31
CA CYS A 29 10.67 10.88 -2.19
C CYS A 29 11.58 9.98 -3.02
N LEU A 30 11.38 8.66 -2.99
CA LEU A 30 12.15 7.71 -3.78
C LEU A 30 11.97 7.97 -5.29
N ARG A 31 10.75 8.25 -5.74
CA ARG A 31 10.49 8.52 -7.16
C ARG A 31 10.94 9.91 -7.61
N ARG A 32 10.96 10.89 -6.69
CA ARG A 32 11.34 12.28 -6.99
C ARG A 32 12.85 12.49 -6.92
N PHE A 33 13.49 12.01 -5.86
CA PHE A 33 14.90 12.28 -5.55
C PHE A 33 15.79 11.05 -5.74
N GLY A 34 15.22 9.87 -5.99
CA GLY A 34 16.02 8.64 -6.08
C GLY A 34 17.13 8.72 -7.12
N TYR A 35 16.81 9.25 -8.29
CA TYR A 35 17.81 9.45 -9.34
C TYR A 35 18.81 10.57 -9.01
N ASP A 36 18.37 11.63 -8.34
CA ASP A 36 19.23 12.76 -7.93
C ASP A 36 20.27 12.35 -6.88
N VAL A 37 19.94 11.37 -6.03
CA VAL A 37 20.83 10.79 -5.01
C VAL A 37 21.69 9.66 -5.58
N GLY A 38 21.61 9.40 -6.89
CA GLY A 38 22.41 8.37 -7.57
C GLY A 38 21.95 6.93 -7.29
N LEU A 39 20.71 6.73 -6.84
CA LEU A 39 20.18 5.37 -6.67
C LEU A 39 20.03 4.68 -8.03
N PRO A 40 20.34 3.37 -8.12
CA PRO A 40 20.20 2.62 -9.35
C PRO A 40 18.73 2.53 -9.76
N PHE A 41 18.49 2.47 -11.08
CA PHE A 41 17.14 2.33 -11.66
C PHE A 41 16.31 1.23 -11.01
N VAL A 42 16.95 0.09 -10.70
CA VAL A 42 16.31 -1.05 -10.02
C VAL A 42 15.76 -0.64 -8.66
N ALA A 43 16.53 0.09 -7.84
CA ALA A 43 16.08 0.52 -6.52
C ALA A 43 14.93 1.52 -6.60
N VAL A 44 15.02 2.51 -7.51
CA VAL A 44 13.96 3.52 -7.66
C VAL A 44 12.68 2.90 -8.23
N LYS A 45 12.79 2.05 -9.25
CA LYS A 45 11.65 1.41 -9.91
C LYS A 45 10.99 0.37 -9.00
N TYR A 46 11.74 -0.63 -8.56
CA TYR A 46 11.18 -1.75 -7.80
C TYR A 46 10.93 -1.39 -6.34
N GLY A 47 11.77 -0.55 -5.73
CA GLY A 47 11.50 -0.01 -4.39
C GLY A 47 10.20 0.80 -4.36
N GLY A 48 9.97 1.63 -5.39
CA GLY A 48 8.71 2.34 -5.54
C GLY A 48 7.50 1.41 -5.72
N SER A 49 7.68 0.26 -6.39
CA SER A 49 6.63 -0.76 -6.51
C SER A 49 6.37 -1.46 -5.18
N VAL A 50 7.41 -1.90 -4.45
CA VAL A 50 7.26 -2.50 -3.11
C VAL A 50 6.51 -1.56 -2.16
N LEU A 51 6.90 -0.28 -2.11
CA LEU A 51 6.23 0.72 -1.27
C LEU A 51 4.77 0.93 -1.69
N TRP A 52 4.47 0.91 -2.98
CA TRP A 52 3.09 1.02 -3.47
C TRP A 52 2.23 -0.18 -3.04
N GLY A 53 2.75 -1.41 -3.13
CA GLY A 53 2.04 -2.61 -2.65
C GLY A 53 1.81 -2.59 -1.13
N ALA A 54 2.82 -2.17 -0.36
CA ALA A 54 2.71 -1.99 1.08
C ALA A 54 1.63 -0.96 1.45
N MET A 55 1.56 0.17 0.73
CA MET A 55 0.53 1.20 0.93
C MET A 55 -0.88 0.63 0.76
N ILE A 56 -1.14 -0.11 -0.32
CA ILE A 56 -2.47 -0.71 -0.58
C ILE A 56 -2.88 -1.61 0.58
N TYR A 57 -1.98 -2.50 1.03
CA TYR A 57 -2.28 -3.35 2.17
C TYR A 57 -2.55 -2.56 3.45
N LEU A 58 -1.74 -1.55 3.79
CA LEU A 58 -1.91 -0.77 5.01
C LEU A 58 -3.24 0.00 5.02
N LEU A 59 -3.66 0.54 3.88
CA LEU A 59 -4.96 1.21 3.74
C LEU A 59 -6.12 0.22 3.93
N LEU A 60 -6.03 -0.97 3.32
CA LEU A 60 -7.04 -2.02 3.50
C LEU A 60 -7.07 -2.49 4.96
N ALA A 61 -5.92 -2.78 5.58
CA ALA A 61 -5.83 -3.20 6.97
C ALA A 61 -6.36 -2.13 7.96
N ALA A 62 -6.22 -0.85 7.65
CA ALA A 62 -6.81 0.23 8.45
C ALA A 62 -8.34 0.30 8.30
N PHE A 63 -8.87 -0.02 7.11
CA PHE A 63 -10.29 0.04 6.81
C PHE A 63 -11.07 -1.19 7.30
N PHE A 64 -10.48 -2.38 7.19
CA PHE A 64 -11.15 -3.62 7.58
C PHE A 64 -11.38 -3.71 9.10
N PRO A 65 -12.53 -4.27 9.54
CA PRO A 65 -12.76 -4.56 10.95
C PRO A 65 -11.83 -5.68 11.42
N SER A 66 -11.36 -5.59 12.68
CA SER A 66 -10.47 -6.58 13.34
C SER A 66 -10.97 -8.04 13.33
N ARG A 67 -12.21 -8.29 12.88
CA ARG A 67 -12.78 -9.63 12.74
C ARG A 67 -12.40 -10.30 11.41
N TRP A 68 -11.84 -9.57 10.43
CA TRP A 68 -11.54 -10.04 9.06
C TRP A 68 -10.03 -10.19 8.79
N HIS A 69 -9.23 -10.24 9.85
CA HIS A 69 -7.78 -10.46 9.75
C HIS A 69 -7.47 -11.67 8.86
N GLY A 70 -6.76 -11.42 7.76
CA GLY A 70 -6.37 -12.44 6.77
C GLY A 70 -7.06 -12.32 5.41
N TYR A 71 -8.29 -11.78 5.35
CA TYR A 71 -8.92 -11.47 4.06
C TYR A 71 -8.27 -10.26 3.38
N GLU A 72 -7.71 -9.33 4.16
CA GLU A 72 -7.09 -8.11 3.60
C GLU A 72 -5.91 -8.43 2.68
N VAL A 73 -5.13 -9.48 2.99
CA VAL A 73 -4.00 -9.92 2.15
C VAL A 73 -4.50 -10.40 0.79
N HIS A 74 -5.55 -11.22 0.77
CA HIS A 74 -6.13 -11.75 -0.47
C HIS A 74 -6.71 -10.63 -1.32
N ILE A 75 -7.44 -9.70 -0.70
CA ILE A 75 -8.01 -8.53 -1.39
C ILE A 75 -6.90 -7.62 -1.90
N ALA A 76 -5.82 -7.43 -1.15
CA ALA A 76 -4.67 -6.65 -1.59
C ALA A 76 -4.00 -7.30 -2.82
N ILE A 77 -3.72 -8.61 -2.77
CA ILE A 77 -3.13 -9.36 -3.88
C ILE A 77 -4.02 -9.28 -5.12
N LEU A 78 -5.33 -9.51 -4.96
CA LEU A 78 -6.29 -9.38 -6.05
C LEU A 78 -6.28 -7.96 -6.63
N THR A 79 -6.27 -6.94 -5.77
CA THR A 79 -6.23 -5.54 -6.17
C THR A 79 -4.99 -5.22 -7.01
N VAL A 80 -3.80 -5.62 -6.56
CA VAL A 80 -2.56 -5.30 -7.29
C VAL A 80 -2.45 -6.07 -8.62
N VAL A 81 -3.00 -7.29 -8.68
CA VAL A 81 -3.09 -8.07 -9.92
C VAL A 81 -4.07 -7.41 -10.90
N LEU A 82 -5.27 -7.02 -10.44
CA LEU A 82 -6.26 -6.35 -11.27
C LEU A 82 -5.73 -5.01 -11.79
N VAL A 83 -5.09 -4.20 -10.94
CA VAL A 83 -4.46 -2.94 -11.37
C VAL A 83 -3.39 -3.18 -12.43
N GLU A 84 -2.60 -4.24 -12.30
CA GLU A 84 -1.60 -4.59 -13.32
C GLU A 84 -2.28 -5.06 -14.62
N LEU A 85 -3.34 -5.87 -14.55
CA LEU A 85 -4.10 -6.33 -15.73
C LEU A 85 -4.81 -5.17 -16.46
N VAL A 86 -5.31 -4.18 -15.72
CA VAL A 86 -5.88 -2.95 -16.30
C VAL A 86 -4.85 -2.25 -17.20
N ARG A 87 -3.55 -2.44 -16.99
CA ARG A 87 -2.52 -1.86 -17.86
C ARG A 87 -2.49 -2.42 -19.28
N LEU A 88 -3.03 -3.63 -19.48
CA LEU A 88 -3.17 -4.29 -20.78
C LEU A 88 -4.40 -3.80 -21.55
N VAL A 89 -5.32 -3.12 -20.86
CA VAL A 89 -6.51 -2.52 -21.49
C VAL A 89 -6.13 -1.15 -22.03
N HIS A 90 -6.36 -0.94 -23.31
CA HIS A 90 -6.08 0.32 -24.00
C HIS A 90 -7.39 0.94 -24.47
N PHE A 91 -7.72 2.10 -23.91
CA PHE A 91 -8.80 2.94 -24.42
C PHE A 91 -8.46 4.43 -24.18
N PRO A 92 -8.93 5.34 -25.06
CA PRO A 92 -8.43 6.71 -25.11
C PRO A 92 -8.52 7.47 -23.77
N ALA A 93 -9.62 7.31 -23.04
CA ALA A 93 -9.79 7.98 -21.75
C ALA A 93 -8.87 7.42 -20.65
N LEU A 94 -8.60 6.11 -20.63
CA LEU A 94 -7.67 5.51 -19.67
C LEU A 94 -6.24 5.89 -19.97
N ASP A 95 -5.85 5.87 -21.24
CA ASP A 95 -4.49 6.25 -21.64
C ASP A 95 -4.24 7.75 -21.36
N ALA A 96 -5.24 8.61 -21.60
CA ALA A 96 -5.19 10.02 -21.19
C ALA A 96 -5.03 10.18 -19.66
N PHE A 97 -5.75 9.38 -18.86
CA PHE A 97 -5.58 9.39 -17.41
C PHE A 97 -4.18 8.91 -16.98
N ARG A 98 -3.65 7.84 -17.58
CA ARG A 98 -2.30 7.30 -17.33
C ARG A 98 -1.18 8.25 -17.74
N ALA A 99 -1.45 9.16 -18.67
CA ALA A 99 -0.52 10.22 -19.04
C ALA A 99 -0.35 11.28 -17.94
N THR A 100 -1.37 11.48 -17.10
CA THR A 100 -1.28 12.38 -15.94
C THR A 100 -0.35 11.83 -14.86
N THR A 101 0.21 12.70 -14.03
CA THR A 101 1.05 12.30 -12.88
C THR A 101 0.29 11.39 -11.91
N ALA A 102 -0.99 11.71 -11.65
CA ALA A 102 -1.84 10.90 -10.78
C ALA A 102 -2.06 9.49 -11.35
N GLY A 103 -2.41 9.38 -12.63
CA GLY A 103 -2.60 8.07 -13.27
C GLY A 103 -1.29 7.28 -13.40
N ALA A 104 -0.16 7.94 -13.63
CA ALA A 104 1.14 7.28 -13.65
C ALA A 104 1.53 6.71 -12.27
N LEU A 105 1.14 7.37 -11.17
CA LEU A 105 1.39 6.90 -9.80
C LEU A 105 0.39 5.83 -9.34
N LEU A 106 -0.88 5.97 -9.69
CA LEU A 106 -1.96 5.08 -9.26
C LEU A 106 -2.05 3.82 -10.12
N LEU A 107 -2.05 3.98 -11.44
CA LEU A 107 -2.24 2.87 -12.37
C LEU A 107 -0.94 2.43 -13.01
N GLY A 108 0.05 3.31 -13.19
CA GLY A 108 1.29 2.99 -13.89
C GLY A 108 1.15 2.89 -15.41
N ARG A 109 2.27 2.97 -16.12
CA ARG A 109 2.30 3.10 -17.60
C ARG A 109 2.52 1.80 -18.36
N VAL A 110 3.21 0.82 -17.76
CA VAL A 110 3.61 -0.40 -18.46
C VAL A 110 3.33 -1.62 -17.58
N PHE A 111 2.81 -2.68 -18.19
CA PHE A 111 2.62 -3.98 -17.56
C PHE A 111 3.98 -4.65 -17.28
N SER A 112 4.15 -5.21 -16.09
CA SER A 112 5.31 -6.00 -15.72
C SER A 112 4.99 -7.03 -14.65
N LEU A 113 5.24 -8.30 -14.93
CA LEU A 113 5.13 -9.37 -13.94
C LEU A 113 6.03 -9.13 -12.71
N TRP A 114 7.19 -8.50 -12.91
CA TRP A 114 8.07 -8.11 -11.81
C TRP A 114 7.42 -7.09 -10.87
N ASN A 115 6.55 -6.20 -11.37
CA ASN A 115 5.81 -5.30 -10.50
C ASN A 115 4.88 -6.08 -9.57
N ILE A 116 4.21 -7.13 -10.07
CA ILE A 116 3.36 -7.99 -9.25
C ILE A 116 4.18 -8.63 -8.12
N VAL A 117 5.35 -9.19 -8.44
CA VAL A 117 6.25 -9.76 -7.42
C VAL A 117 6.65 -8.72 -6.37
N CYS A 118 7.02 -7.50 -6.80
CA CYS A 118 7.35 -6.41 -5.88
C CYS A 118 6.17 -5.98 -5.02
N TYR A 119 4.96 -5.88 -5.60
CA TYR A 119 3.76 -5.54 -4.85
C TYR A 119 3.45 -6.58 -3.79
N VAL A 120 3.50 -7.86 -4.16
CA VAL A 120 3.27 -8.99 -3.23
C VAL A 120 4.31 -8.97 -2.10
N ALA A 121 5.59 -8.71 -2.41
CA ALA A 121 6.63 -8.56 -1.39
C ALA A 121 6.33 -7.39 -0.43
N GLY A 122 5.87 -6.24 -0.95
CA GLY A 122 5.44 -5.10 -0.15
C GLY A 122 4.25 -5.39 0.74
N ILE A 123 3.23 -6.08 0.20
CA ILE A 123 2.05 -6.55 0.95
C ILE A 123 2.49 -7.48 2.08
N GLY A 124 3.36 -8.46 1.79
CA GLY A 124 3.86 -9.40 2.80
C GLY A 124 4.61 -8.70 3.94
N ALA A 125 5.51 -7.78 3.62
CA ALA A 125 6.23 -6.99 4.62
C ALA A 125 5.28 -6.16 5.49
N ALA A 126 4.32 -5.47 4.86
CA ALA A 126 3.32 -4.67 5.55
C ALA A 126 2.39 -5.52 6.42
N ALA A 127 2.01 -6.71 5.98
CA ALA A 127 1.19 -7.66 6.74
C ALA A 127 1.90 -8.15 8.00
N ILE A 128 3.19 -8.45 7.91
CA ILE A 128 3.98 -8.84 9.09
C ILE A 128 4.05 -7.68 10.09
N MET A 129 4.27 -6.44 9.62
CA MET A 129 4.28 -5.27 10.50
C MET A 129 2.92 -5.01 11.14
N ALA A 130 1.84 -5.05 10.36
CA ALA A 130 0.48 -4.85 10.86
C ALA A 130 0.14 -5.91 11.92
N ALA A 131 0.45 -7.18 11.66
CA ALA A 131 0.22 -8.25 12.64
C ALA A 131 0.97 -8.02 13.97
N ARG A 132 2.15 -7.38 13.95
CA ARG A 132 2.84 -6.95 15.19
C ARG A 132 2.10 -5.82 15.91
N VAL A 133 1.57 -4.84 15.18
CA VAL A 133 0.78 -3.73 15.75
C VAL A 133 -0.50 -4.24 16.41
N TRP A 134 -1.18 -5.18 15.75
CA TRP A 134 -2.39 -5.80 16.28
C TRP A 134 -2.10 -6.68 17.51
N ARG A 135 -1.03 -7.47 17.49
CA ARG A 135 -0.59 -8.28 18.65
C ARG A 135 -0.14 -7.43 19.85
N ALA A 136 0.46 -6.27 19.60
CA ALA A 136 0.89 -5.35 20.65
C ALA A 136 -0.26 -4.51 21.25
N SER A 137 -1.44 -4.53 20.61
CA SER A 137 -2.63 -3.89 21.15
C SER A 137 -3.30 -4.89 22.10
N PRO A 138 -3.32 -4.65 23.42
CA PRO A 138 -3.88 -5.60 24.37
C PRO A 138 -5.34 -5.86 24.00
N SER A 139 -5.71 -7.14 23.86
CA SER A 139 -7.10 -7.54 23.79
C SER A 139 -7.78 -7.05 25.06
N SER A 140 -8.68 -6.07 24.95
CA SER A 140 -9.62 -5.77 26.02
C SER A 140 -10.62 -6.92 26.09
N SER A 141 -10.22 -8.02 26.74
CA SER A 141 -11.11 -9.08 27.18
C SER A 141 -11.81 -8.60 28.45
N THR A 142 -13.03 -8.10 28.29
CA THR A 142 -14.09 -8.08 29.31
C THR A 142 -15.38 -8.44 28.62
#